data_AF-A0A1H4G555-F1
#
_entry.id   AF-A0A1H4G555-F1
#
_cell.length_a   1.000
_cell.length_b   1.000
_cell.length_c   1.000
_cell.angle_alpha   90.00
_cell.angle_beta   90.00
_cell.angle_gamma   90.00
#
_symmetry.space_group_name_H-M   'P 1'
#
loop_
_entity.id
_entity.type
_entity.pdbx_description
1 polymer ?
#
loop_
_entity_poly.entity_id
_entity_poly.type
_entity_poly.pdbx_seq_one_letter_code
_entity_poly.pdbx_strand_id
1 'polypeptide(L)'
;MGYRENILGAVRTDRRHPIWNGVKMQAHHLLSKSGVRISGLKADLEHLGYDINVKENLVLLPCTLKGACHLKVQLHRGNHTATADIDILSGDDDDDADSYHGLSYHALVVTLLGDIRLDRNRGRLCMRRAATIQDELDELSETMLDAIKTFVIPLTSIHESFAPITRSGCCGEDATPAAARLLEAGQAPECPEGRDHRGREGISAAARIWNLRVGR
;
A
#
# COMPACT_ATOMS: atom_id res chain seq x y z
N MET A 1 -7.09 -4.22 -18.66
CA MET A 1 -5.90 -5.00 -18.21
C MET A 1 -6.07 -5.24 -16.72
N GLY A 2 -5.52 -6.31 -16.16
CA GLY A 2 -5.55 -6.50 -14.71
C GLY A 2 -4.63 -5.50 -14.00
N TYR A 3 -4.88 -5.27 -12.70
CA TYR A 3 -4.07 -4.37 -11.88
C TYR A 3 -2.59 -4.75 -11.89
N ARG A 4 -2.30 -6.06 -11.90
CA ARG A 4 -0.96 -6.62 -11.96
C ARG A 4 -0.21 -6.24 -13.24
N GLU A 5 -0.83 -6.39 -14.40
CA GLU A 5 -0.17 -6.03 -15.66
C GLU A 5 0.10 -4.52 -15.73
N ASN A 6 -0.83 -3.72 -15.22
CA ASN A 6 -0.69 -2.26 -15.17
C ASN A 6 0.47 -1.84 -14.25
N ILE A 7 0.55 -2.40 -13.04
CA ILE A 7 1.59 -2.04 -12.07
C ILE A 7 2.98 -2.50 -12.53
N LEU A 8 3.09 -3.72 -13.06
CA LEU A 8 4.36 -4.26 -13.57
C LEU A 8 4.79 -3.54 -14.84
N GLY A 9 3.85 -3.20 -15.72
CA GLY A 9 4.09 -2.41 -16.92
C GLY A 9 4.70 -1.05 -16.59
N ALA A 10 4.14 -0.35 -15.59
CA ALA A 10 4.58 0.97 -15.19
C ALA A 10 6.01 1.01 -14.60
N VAL A 11 6.43 -0.05 -13.90
CA VAL A 11 7.78 -0.13 -13.30
C VAL A 11 8.77 -0.93 -14.14
N ARG A 12 8.35 -1.49 -15.28
CA ARG A 12 9.17 -2.37 -16.12
C ARG A 12 10.45 -1.71 -16.60
N THR A 13 10.41 -0.43 -16.92
CA THR A 13 11.57 0.31 -17.46
C THR A 13 12.42 0.96 -16.38
N ASP A 14 11.91 1.13 -15.15
CA ASP A 14 12.71 1.69 -14.05
C ASP A 14 13.46 0.60 -13.30
N ARG A 15 14.69 0.30 -13.74
CA ARG A 15 15.60 -0.66 -13.08
C ARG A 15 16.01 -0.27 -11.66
N ARG A 16 15.76 0.97 -11.23
CA ARG A 16 16.03 1.41 -9.86
C ARG A 16 14.88 1.08 -8.90
N HIS A 17 13.73 0.66 -9.42
CA HIS A 17 12.58 0.32 -8.58
C HIS A 17 12.93 -0.85 -7.64
N PRO A 18 12.53 -0.82 -6.35
CA PRO A 18 12.95 -1.81 -5.36
C PRO A 18 12.62 -3.26 -5.72
N ILE A 19 11.50 -3.49 -6.42
CA ILE A 19 11.10 -4.81 -6.92
C ILE A 19 12.17 -5.48 -7.81
N TRP A 20 12.95 -4.69 -8.55
CA TRP A 20 14.06 -5.18 -9.40
C TRP A 20 15.39 -5.27 -8.66
N ASN A 21 15.41 -4.83 -7.40
CA ASN A 21 16.57 -4.74 -6.54
C ASN A 21 16.40 -5.63 -5.29
N GLY A 22 15.64 -6.72 -5.42
CA GLY A 22 15.53 -7.77 -4.42
C GLY A 22 14.61 -7.45 -3.24
N VAL A 23 13.90 -6.32 -3.24
CA VAL A 23 12.86 -6.07 -2.23
C VAL A 23 11.59 -6.79 -2.67
N LYS A 24 11.08 -7.70 -1.83
CA LYS A 24 9.78 -8.35 -2.05
C LYS A 24 8.67 -7.33 -1.80
N MET A 25 7.79 -7.15 -2.80
CA MET A 25 6.73 -6.16 -2.79
C MET A 25 5.41 -6.78 -3.21
N GLN A 26 4.31 -6.25 -2.67
CA GLN A 26 2.94 -6.58 -3.06
C GLN A 26 2.26 -5.35 -3.64
N ALA A 27 1.35 -5.55 -4.59
CA ALA A 27 0.50 -4.50 -5.11
C ALA A 27 -0.59 -4.16 -4.09
N HIS A 28 -1.05 -2.92 -4.10
CA HIS A 28 -2.06 -2.43 -3.17
C HIS A 28 -2.88 -1.34 -3.85
N HIS A 29 -4.21 -1.39 -3.73
CA HIS A 29 -5.10 -0.34 -4.20
C HIS A 29 -5.23 0.78 -3.16
N LEU A 30 -4.92 2.02 -3.57
CA LEU A 30 -4.96 3.20 -2.69
C LEU A 30 -6.40 3.51 -2.26
N LEU A 31 -7.31 3.64 -3.22
CA LEU A 31 -8.74 3.50 -3.02
C LEU A 31 -9.10 2.02 -3.12
N SER A 32 -9.07 1.33 -1.98
CA SER A 32 -9.35 -0.11 -1.93
C SER A 32 -10.76 -0.44 -2.39
N LYS A 33 -10.90 -1.59 -3.05
CA LYS A 33 -12.20 -2.12 -3.52
C LYS A 33 -13.20 -2.24 -2.37
N SER A 34 -12.73 -2.67 -1.20
CA SER A 34 -13.50 -2.72 0.05
C SER A 34 -13.96 -1.34 0.53
N GLY A 35 -13.09 -0.33 0.51
CA GLY A 35 -13.47 1.04 0.89
C GLY A 35 -14.52 1.62 -0.05
N VAL A 36 -14.34 1.43 -1.36
CA VAL A 36 -15.33 1.82 -2.39
C VAL A 36 -16.65 1.07 -2.19
N ARG A 37 -16.62 -0.23 -1.87
CA ARG A 37 -17.82 -1.04 -1.59
C ARG A 37 -18.56 -0.54 -0.35
N ILE A 38 -17.85 -0.33 0.76
CA ILE A 38 -18.43 0.14 2.04
C ILE A 38 -19.04 1.55 1.88
N SER A 39 -18.50 2.39 1.00
CA SER A 39 -19.06 3.71 0.71
C SER A 39 -20.46 3.66 0.05
N GLY A 40 -20.81 2.52 -0.53
CA GLY A 40 -22.03 2.32 -1.32
C GLY A 40 -21.98 2.98 -2.70
N LEU A 41 -20.80 3.41 -3.17
CA LEU A 41 -20.63 4.05 -4.48
C LEU A 41 -20.15 3.11 -5.58
N LYS A 42 -19.77 1.87 -5.24
CA LYS A 42 -19.15 0.93 -6.18
C LYS A 42 -19.88 0.84 -7.53
N ALA A 43 -21.17 0.50 -7.51
CA ALA A 43 -21.94 0.31 -8.74
C ALA A 43 -22.10 1.60 -9.54
N ASP A 44 -22.25 2.74 -8.87
CA ASP A 44 -22.38 4.06 -9.53
C ASP A 44 -21.08 4.45 -10.22
N LEU A 45 -19.93 4.25 -9.55
CA LEU A 45 -18.61 4.55 -10.10
C LEU A 45 -18.28 3.63 -11.29
N GLU A 46 -18.54 2.32 -11.16
CA GLU A 46 -18.38 1.36 -12.26
C GLU A 46 -19.25 1.74 -13.47
N HIS A 47 -20.51 2.15 -13.25
CA HIS A 47 -21.40 2.61 -14.31
C HIS A 47 -20.89 3.87 -15.02
N LEU A 48 -20.21 4.76 -14.28
CA LEU A 48 -19.59 5.97 -14.83
C LEU A 48 -18.23 5.71 -15.48
N GLY A 49 -17.78 4.45 -15.52
CA GLY A 49 -16.54 4.06 -16.18
C GLY A 49 -15.28 4.27 -15.32
N TYR A 50 -15.42 4.37 -13.99
CA TYR A 50 -14.26 4.33 -13.10
C TYR A 50 -13.53 3.00 -13.24
N ASP A 51 -12.22 3.05 -13.52
CA ASP A 51 -11.34 1.91 -13.49
C ASP A 51 -10.45 1.96 -12.24
N ILE A 52 -10.73 1.08 -11.29
CA ILE A 52 -9.95 0.95 -10.06
C ILE A 52 -8.52 0.45 -10.30
N ASN A 53 -8.24 -0.15 -11.47
CA ASN A 53 -6.98 -0.79 -11.78
C ASN A 53 -5.98 0.12 -12.52
N VAL A 54 -6.23 1.43 -12.58
CA VAL A 54 -5.29 2.40 -13.15
C VAL A 54 -4.04 2.53 -12.28
N LYS A 55 -2.90 2.90 -12.88
CA LYS A 55 -1.62 2.99 -12.16
C LYS A 55 -1.64 4.06 -11.07
N GLU A 56 -2.47 5.08 -11.23
CA GLU A 56 -2.70 6.19 -10.30
C GLU A 56 -3.31 5.70 -8.98
N ASN A 57 -4.11 4.63 -9.02
CA ASN A 57 -4.73 4.01 -7.85
C ASN A 57 -3.94 2.80 -7.32
N LEU A 58 -2.76 2.52 -7.87
CA LEU A 58 -1.95 1.36 -7.50
C LEU A 58 -0.65 1.78 -6.84
N VAL A 59 -0.19 0.99 -5.88
CA VAL A 59 1.14 1.14 -5.26
C VAL A 59 1.80 -0.22 -5.01
N LEU A 60 3.13 -0.30 -5.17
CA LEU A 60 3.91 -1.44 -4.70
C LEU A 60 4.45 -1.12 -3.31
N LEU A 61 4.17 -1.99 -2.35
CA LEU A 61 4.60 -1.85 -0.95
C LEU A 61 5.45 -3.05 -0.53
N PRO A 62 6.49 -2.87 0.30
CA PRO A 62 7.29 -3.99 0.77
C PRO A 62 6.46 -4.92 1.66
N CYS A 63 6.58 -6.23 1.45
CA CYS A 63 5.87 -7.26 2.20
C CYS A 63 6.77 -8.05 3.16
N THR A 64 8.06 -7.70 3.28
CA THR A 64 8.96 -8.22 4.32
C THR A 64 9.37 -7.13 5.31
N LEU A 65 9.59 -7.51 6.57
CA LEU A 65 10.05 -6.58 7.60
C LEU A 65 11.39 -5.94 7.20
N LYS A 66 12.31 -6.71 6.60
CA LYS A 66 13.61 -6.20 6.17
C LYS A 66 13.48 -5.23 5.00
N GLY A 67 12.61 -5.53 4.02
CA GLY A 67 12.30 -4.63 2.91
C GLY A 67 11.73 -3.29 3.39
N ALA A 68 10.71 -3.32 4.26
CA ALA A 68 10.12 -2.13 4.85
C ALA A 68 11.12 -1.32 5.70
N CYS A 69 11.92 -2.03 6.52
CA CYS A 69 12.98 -1.43 7.33
C CYS A 69 14.03 -0.71 6.48
N HIS A 70 14.50 -1.36 5.41
CA HIS A 70 15.51 -0.84 4.49
C HIS A 70 15.02 0.39 3.72
N LEU A 71 13.80 0.32 3.17
CA LEU A 71 13.20 1.42 2.41
C LEU A 71 12.70 2.57 3.30
N LYS A 72 12.57 2.33 4.61
CA LYS A 72 12.00 3.27 5.59
C LYS A 72 10.57 3.68 5.26
N VAL A 73 9.77 2.70 4.87
CA VAL A 73 8.35 2.85 4.52
C VAL A 73 7.53 1.82 5.29
N GLN A 74 6.21 2.00 5.32
CA GLN A 74 5.32 1.05 5.98
C GLN A 74 5.40 -0.35 5.34
N LEU A 75 5.35 -1.36 6.20
CA LEU A 75 5.14 -2.75 5.81
C LEU A 75 3.71 -2.94 5.34
N HIS A 76 3.51 -3.58 4.20
CA HIS A 76 2.21 -4.08 3.77
C HIS A 76 2.05 -5.56 4.16
N ARG A 77 0.85 -5.92 4.59
CA ARG A 77 0.45 -7.28 4.98
C ARG A 77 -0.95 -7.55 4.45
N GLY A 78 -1.04 -8.01 3.21
CA GLY A 78 -2.27 -8.62 2.71
C GLY A 78 -2.54 -9.96 3.41
N ASN A 79 -3.78 -10.47 3.34
CA ASN A 79 -4.16 -11.77 3.92
C ASN A 79 -3.68 -12.98 3.11
N HIS A 80 -2.42 -12.93 2.69
CA HIS A 80 -1.79 -14.00 1.95
C HIS A 80 -1.11 -14.94 2.95
N THR A 81 -1.51 -16.21 2.93
CA THR A 81 -0.78 -17.35 3.51
C THR A 81 0.55 -17.62 2.79
N ALA A 82 1.14 -16.60 2.17
CA ALA A 82 2.42 -16.64 1.51
C ALA A 82 3.50 -16.93 2.55
N THR A 83 3.78 -18.22 2.73
CA THR A 83 5.10 -18.67 3.17
C THR A 83 6.14 -17.87 2.39
N ALA A 84 7.13 -17.35 3.11
CA ALA A 84 8.01 -16.27 2.68
C ALA A 84 8.76 -16.51 1.36
N ASP A 85 8.62 -17.67 0.73
CA ASP A 85 9.51 -18.13 -0.34
C ASP A 85 8.84 -18.42 -1.70
N ILE A 86 7.50 -18.42 -1.84
CA ILE A 86 6.89 -18.87 -3.13
C ILE A 86 5.90 -17.89 -3.77
N ASP A 87 5.43 -16.84 -3.07
CA ASP A 87 4.33 -16.02 -3.60
C ASP A 87 4.63 -14.52 -3.55
N ILE A 88 5.77 -14.14 -4.14
CA ILE A 88 6.15 -12.72 -4.33
C ILE A 88 5.13 -12.01 -5.26
N LEU A 89 4.27 -12.77 -5.93
CA LEU A 89 3.45 -12.33 -7.03
C LEU A 89 2.21 -13.25 -7.25
N SER A 90 1.61 -13.86 -6.23
CA SER A 90 0.29 -14.49 -6.41
C SER A 90 -0.74 -13.41 -6.68
N GLY A 91 -1.39 -13.51 -7.85
CA GLY A 91 -2.59 -12.74 -8.15
C GLY A 91 -3.74 -13.40 -7.45
N ASP A 92 -4.28 -12.71 -6.45
CA ASP A 92 -5.69 -12.66 -6.06
C ASP A 92 -5.74 -11.82 -4.78
N ASP A 93 -5.40 -10.53 -4.94
CA ASP A 93 -5.71 -9.50 -3.93
C ASP A 93 -7.21 -9.19 -4.03
N ASP A 94 -8.05 -10.12 -3.59
CA ASP A 94 -9.37 -9.71 -3.14
C ASP A 94 -9.16 -8.91 -1.86
N ASP A 95 -9.01 -7.58 -2.01
CA ASP A 95 -9.05 -6.52 -0.97
C ASP A 95 -10.18 -6.70 0.08
N ASP A 96 -11.11 -7.62 -0.16
CA ASP A 96 -12.18 -8.03 0.75
C ASP A 96 -11.66 -8.91 1.91
N ALA A 97 -10.45 -9.48 1.80
CA ALA A 97 -9.86 -10.39 2.79
C ALA A 97 -8.81 -9.74 3.72
N ASP A 98 -8.52 -8.44 3.60
CA ASP A 98 -7.46 -7.77 4.38
C ASP A 98 -7.79 -7.59 5.86
N SER A 99 -7.55 -8.64 6.65
CA SER A 99 -7.72 -8.63 8.11
C SER A 99 -6.83 -7.63 8.86
N TYR A 100 -5.79 -7.07 8.21
CA TYR A 100 -4.87 -6.10 8.82
C TYR A 100 -5.24 -4.64 8.54
N HIS A 101 -6.07 -4.37 7.53
CA HIS A 101 -6.61 -3.04 7.30
C HIS A 101 -7.82 -2.85 8.20
N GLY A 102 -7.58 -2.24 9.37
CA GLY A 102 -8.65 -1.91 10.31
C GLY A 102 -9.71 -1.01 9.68
N LEU A 103 -10.84 -0.86 10.38
CA LEU A 103 -11.90 0.09 10.01
C LEU A 103 -11.35 1.48 9.68
N SER A 104 -10.22 1.90 10.26
CA SER A 104 -9.56 3.18 9.98
C SER A 104 -9.15 3.37 8.52
N TYR A 105 -8.68 2.35 7.80
CA TYR A 105 -8.25 2.51 6.40
C TYR A 105 -9.46 2.68 5.48
N HIS A 106 -10.38 1.73 5.53
CA HIS A 106 -11.57 1.79 4.69
C HIS A 106 -12.48 2.96 5.07
N ALA A 107 -12.53 3.35 6.35
CA ALA A 107 -13.25 4.55 6.77
C ALA A 107 -12.64 5.83 6.20
N LEU A 108 -11.31 5.91 6.06
CA LEU A 108 -10.67 7.04 5.39
C LEU A 108 -11.08 7.08 3.91
N VAL A 109 -11.04 5.96 3.20
CA VAL A 109 -11.53 5.87 1.81
C VAL A 109 -12.99 6.34 1.71
N VAL A 110 -13.86 5.86 2.60
CA VAL A 110 -15.27 6.28 2.65
C VAL A 110 -15.40 7.78 2.91
N THR A 111 -14.54 8.36 3.75
CA THR A 111 -14.53 9.78 4.07
C THR A 111 -14.09 10.62 2.86
N LEU A 112 -13.02 10.19 2.17
CA LEU A 112 -12.53 10.85 0.96
C LEU A 112 -13.59 10.83 -0.17
N LEU A 113 -14.34 9.75 -0.28
CA LEU A 113 -15.46 9.63 -1.22
C LEU A 113 -16.72 10.43 -0.81
N GLY A 114 -16.64 11.22 0.26
CA GLY A 114 -17.77 11.97 0.83
C GLY A 114 -18.42 12.93 -0.16
N ASP A 115 -17.64 13.68 -0.93
CA ASP A 115 -18.16 14.67 -1.89
C ASP A 115 -18.87 14.00 -3.07
N ILE A 116 -18.28 12.92 -3.60
CA ILE A 116 -18.91 12.06 -4.62
C ILE A 116 -20.24 11.49 -4.08
N ARG A 117 -20.26 11.07 -2.82
CA ARG A 117 -21.47 10.57 -2.15
C ARG A 117 -22.54 11.65 -2.01
N LEU A 118 -22.15 12.90 -1.72
CA LEU A 118 -23.06 14.03 -1.68
C LEU A 118 -23.65 14.34 -3.06
N ASP A 119 -22.85 14.26 -4.11
CA ASP A 119 -23.31 14.42 -5.48
C ASP A 119 -24.29 13.32 -5.91
N ARG A 120 -24.05 12.07 -5.53
CA ARG A 120 -25.01 10.99 -5.72
C ARG A 120 -26.34 11.30 -5.04
N ASN A 121 -26.30 11.66 -3.76
CA ASN A 121 -27.51 11.93 -2.97
C ASN A 121 -28.32 13.11 -3.49
N ARG A 122 -27.67 14.05 -4.20
CA ARG A 122 -28.32 15.21 -4.82
C ARG A 122 -28.69 14.96 -6.29
N GLY A 123 -28.55 13.73 -6.80
CA GLY A 123 -28.86 13.36 -8.18
C GLY A 123 -27.94 14.00 -9.22
N ARG A 124 -26.74 14.45 -8.82
CA ARG A 124 -25.79 15.12 -9.72
C ARG A 124 -24.72 14.22 -10.27
N LEU A 125 -24.50 13.06 -9.65
CA LEU A 125 -23.42 12.16 -10.04
C LEU A 125 -23.56 11.69 -11.51
N CYS A 126 -24.78 11.41 -11.98
CA CYS A 126 -25.04 11.01 -13.38
C CYS A 126 -24.82 12.12 -14.42
N MET A 127 -24.69 13.38 -13.99
CA MET A 127 -24.36 14.50 -14.89
C MET A 127 -22.85 14.65 -15.10
N ARG A 128 -22.04 13.89 -14.36
CA ARG A 128 -20.58 13.95 -14.44
C ARG A 128 -20.07 13.08 -15.58
N ARG A 129 -18.99 13.54 -16.23
CA ARG A 129 -18.29 12.77 -17.26
C ARG A 129 -17.36 11.76 -16.61
N ALA A 130 -17.22 10.59 -17.23
CA ALA A 130 -16.33 9.52 -16.80
C ALA A 130 -14.91 10.01 -16.48
N ALA A 131 -14.28 10.73 -17.42
CA ALA A 131 -12.94 11.28 -17.23
C ALA A 131 -12.84 12.18 -15.99
N THR A 132 -13.83 13.04 -15.75
CA THR A 132 -13.86 13.92 -14.58
C THR A 132 -14.05 13.18 -13.26
N ILE A 133 -14.65 11.99 -13.28
CA ILE A 133 -14.74 11.12 -12.10
C ILE A 133 -13.43 10.38 -11.87
N GLN A 134 -12.81 9.86 -12.93
CA GLN A 134 -11.51 9.20 -12.84
C GLN A 134 -10.45 10.16 -12.30
N ASP A 135 -10.33 11.36 -12.87
CA ASP A 135 -9.34 12.36 -12.44
C ASP A 135 -9.47 12.70 -10.95
N GLU A 136 -10.70 12.86 -10.44
CA GLU A 136 -10.95 13.12 -9.01
C GLU A 136 -10.57 11.91 -8.14
N LEU A 137 -10.88 10.69 -8.58
CA LEU A 137 -10.51 9.48 -7.84
C LEU A 137 -8.99 9.25 -7.85
N ASP A 138 -8.30 9.65 -8.92
CA ASP A 138 -6.85 9.62 -9.00
C ASP A 138 -6.22 10.63 -8.01
N GLU A 139 -6.78 11.84 -7.88
CA GLU A 139 -6.37 12.82 -6.85
C GLU A 139 -6.59 12.30 -5.41
N LEU A 140 -7.71 11.61 -5.17
CA LEU A 140 -7.96 10.96 -3.87
C LEU A 140 -7.00 9.80 -3.61
N SER A 141 -6.57 9.09 -4.66
CA SER A 141 -5.54 8.05 -4.57
C SER A 141 -4.20 8.64 -4.14
N GLU A 142 -3.80 9.78 -4.71
CA GLU A 142 -2.59 10.50 -4.28
C GLU A 142 -2.67 10.93 -2.81
N THR A 143 -3.85 11.39 -2.36
CA THR A 143 -4.09 11.74 -0.95
C THR A 143 -3.88 10.53 -0.02
N MET A 144 -4.39 9.36 -0.40
CA MET A 144 -4.17 8.11 0.35
C MET A 144 -2.69 7.72 0.38
N LEU A 145 -2.00 7.85 -0.75
CA LEU A 145 -0.57 7.54 -0.87
C LEU A 145 0.26 8.43 0.06
N ASP A 146 -0.05 9.72 0.13
CA ASP A 146 0.64 10.65 1.02
C ASP A 146 0.36 10.36 2.49
N ALA A 147 -0.87 9.97 2.84
CA ALA A 147 -1.20 9.50 4.20
C ALA A 147 -0.39 8.26 4.58
N ILE A 148 -0.17 7.32 3.65
CA ILE A 148 0.67 6.13 3.87
C ILE A 148 2.14 6.54 4.04
N LYS A 149 2.67 7.41 3.18
CA LYS A 149 4.07 7.86 3.26
C LYS A 149 4.39 8.60 4.55
N THR A 150 3.43 9.36 5.05
CA THR A 150 3.57 10.18 6.25
C THR A 150 3.18 9.45 7.53
N PHE A 151 2.87 8.14 7.43
CA PHE A 151 2.49 7.30 8.56
C PHE A 151 1.21 7.78 9.28
N VAL A 152 0.40 8.63 8.63
CA VAL A 152 -0.89 9.09 9.15
C VAL A 152 -1.90 7.95 9.18
N ILE A 153 -1.89 7.11 8.15
CA ILE A 153 -2.71 5.91 8.08
C ILE A 153 -1.83 4.67 8.31
N PRO A 154 -2.09 3.87 9.36
CA PRO A 154 -1.32 2.67 9.63
C PRO A 154 -1.74 1.52 8.72
N LEU A 155 -0.77 0.89 8.05
CA LEU A 155 -0.97 -0.37 7.33
C LEU A 155 -0.78 -1.59 8.23
N THR A 156 -0.03 -1.44 9.33
CA THR A 156 0.19 -2.49 10.35
C THR A 156 0.28 -1.88 11.74
N SER A 157 0.09 -2.69 12.79
CA SER A 157 0.23 -2.25 14.18
C SER A 157 1.64 -1.73 14.51
N ILE A 158 2.66 -2.19 13.79
CA ILE A 158 4.06 -1.80 14.01
C ILE A 158 4.54 -0.69 13.06
N HIS A 159 3.64 -0.05 12.30
CA HIS A 159 4.01 0.90 11.24
C HIS A 159 5.01 1.98 11.69
N GLU A 160 4.84 2.56 12.88
CA GLU A 160 5.71 3.62 13.42
C GLU A 160 7.17 3.18 13.55
N SER A 161 7.44 1.88 13.79
CA SER A 161 8.81 1.37 13.89
C SER A 161 9.57 1.49 12.57
N PHE A 162 8.88 1.67 11.45
CA PHE A 162 9.48 1.90 10.13
C PHE A 162 9.59 3.39 9.76
N ALA A 163 9.05 4.31 10.55
CA ALA A 163 9.17 5.75 10.27
C ALA A 163 10.65 6.17 10.21
N PRO A 164 11.07 7.07 9.30
CA PRO A 164 12.49 7.42 9.14
C PRO A 164 13.19 7.94 10.41
N ILE A 165 12.42 8.48 11.36
CA ILE A 165 12.92 9.03 12.63
C ILE A 165 13.30 7.94 13.66
N THR A 166 12.77 6.73 13.53
CA THR A 166 13.01 5.64 14.48
C THR A 166 14.22 4.80 14.06
N ARG A 167 14.87 4.17 15.03
CA ARG A 167 16.01 3.26 14.82
C ARG A 167 15.62 1.79 14.87
N SER A 168 14.46 1.47 15.43
CA SER A 168 14.01 0.09 15.64
C SER A 168 13.77 -0.65 14.33
N GLY A 169 13.06 -0.05 13.36
CA GLY A 169 12.83 -0.68 12.06
C GLY A 169 12.11 -2.01 12.22
N CYS A 170 12.75 -3.09 11.76
CA CYS A 170 12.28 -4.47 11.93
C CYS A 170 12.54 -5.07 13.32
N CYS A 171 13.23 -4.37 14.22
CA CYS A 171 13.59 -4.86 15.57
C CYS A 171 14.42 -6.16 15.55
N GLY A 172 15.11 -6.47 14.45
CA GLY A 172 15.80 -7.75 14.26
C GLY A 172 14.89 -8.92 13.87
N GLU A 173 13.58 -8.72 13.87
CA GLU A 173 12.57 -9.75 13.64
C GLU A 173 12.16 -9.90 12.17
N ASP A 174 11.61 -11.06 11.82
CA ASP A 174 11.09 -11.37 10.49
C ASP A 174 9.56 -11.55 10.47
N ALA A 175 8.92 -11.54 11.64
CA ALA A 175 7.49 -11.68 11.81
C ALA A 175 6.87 -10.50 12.56
N THR A 176 5.76 -9.96 12.04
CA THR A 176 5.05 -8.82 12.62
C THR A 176 4.64 -9.04 14.09
N PRO A 177 4.09 -10.22 14.50
CA PRO A 177 3.74 -10.45 15.91
C PRO A 177 4.95 -10.47 16.85
N ALA A 178 6.12 -10.91 16.39
CA ALA A 178 7.33 -10.91 17.20
C ALA A 178 7.84 -9.48 17.42
N ALA A 179 7.92 -8.69 16.36
CA ALA A 179 8.28 -7.28 16.45
C ALA A 179 7.30 -6.48 17.32
N ALA A 180 6.00 -6.73 17.19
CA ALA A 180 4.95 -6.08 17.98
C ALA A 180 5.15 -6.31 19.49
N ARG A 181 5.39 -7.56 19.91
CA ARG A 181 5.65 -7.87 21.32
C ARG A 181 6.84 -7.11 21.90
N LEU A 182 7.92 -6.98 21.13
CA LEU A 182 9.10 -6.23 21.57
C LEU A 182 8.80 -4.73 21.72
N LEU A 183 8.04 -4.16 20.77
CA LEU A 183 7.63 -2.76 20.80
C LEU A 183 6.70 -2.47 21.98
N GLU A 184 5.69 -3.31 22.19
CA GLU A 184 4.73 -3.20 23.31
C GLU A 184 5.41 -3.34 24.68
N ALA A 185 6.42 -4.21 24.78
CA ALA A 185 7.18 -4.40 26.01
C ALA A 185 8.20 -3.26 26.29
N GLY A 186 8.37 -2.30 25.38
CA GLY A 186 9.44 -1.29 25.47
C GLY A 186 10.85 -1.89 25.36
N GLN A 187 10.96 -3.07 24.76
CA GLN A 187 12.20 -3.85 24.63
C GLN A 187 12.69 -3.92 23.18
N ALA A 188 12.06 -3.18 22.26
CA ALA A 188 12.45 -3.16 20.85
C ALA A 188 13.88 -2.66 20.68
N PRO A 189 14.83 -3.53 20.26
CA PRO A 189 16.18 -3.08 19.99
C PRO A 189 16.21 -2.16 18.77
N GLU A 190 17.30 -1.41 18.62
CA GLU A 190 17.63 -0.83 17.32
C GLU A 190 17.79 -1.97 16.29
N CYS A 191 17.49 -1.68 15.02
CA CYS A 191 17.74 -2.64 13.96
C CYS A 191 19.23 -3.02 13.96
N PRO A 192 19.60 -4.31 14.07
CA PRO A 192 20.99 -4.73 14.15
C PRO A 192 21.81 -4.39 12.89
N GLU A 193 21.12 -4.17 11.77
CA GLU A 193 21.71 -3.79 10.48
C GLU A 193 21.68 -2.27 10.24
N GLY A 194 21.37 -1.46 11.26
CA GLY A 194 21.29 0.01 11.11
C GLY A 194 20.23 0.46 10.08
N ARG A 195 19.20 -0.37 9.87
CA ARG A 195 18.17 -0.23 8.83
C ARG A 195 18.69 -0.34 7.40
N ASP A 196 19.83 -1.01 7.20
CA ASP A 196 20.40 -1.28 5.90
C ASP A 196 20.50 -2.78 5.65
N HIS A 197 19.46 -3.35 5.04
CA HIS A 197 19.40 -4.79 4.76
C HIS A 197 20.02 -5.20 3.41
N ARG A 198 20.96 -4.43 2.84
CA ARG A 198 21.68 -4.84 1.62
C ARG A 198 22.35 -6.20 1.80
N GLY A 199 22.19 -7.09 0.82
CA GLY A 199 22.68 -8.47 0.85
C GLY A 199 21.81 -9.46 1.63
N ARG A 200 20.79 -8.99 2.37
CA ARG A 200 19.80 -9.85 3.03
C ARG A 200 18.60 -10.07 2.11
N GLU A 201 18.00 -11.26 2.13
CA GLU A 201 16.84 -11.61 1.27
C GLU A 201 17.06 -11.33 -0.24
N GLY A 202 18.32 -11.23 -0.69
CA GLY A 202 18.64 -10.84 -2.07
C GLY A 202 18.52 -9.34 -2.37
N ILE A 203 18.34 -8.47 -1.37
CA ILE A 203 18.26 -7.02 -1.53
C ILE A 203 19.59 -6.50 -2.08
N SER A 204 19.54 -5.91 -3.27
CA SER A 204 20.69 -5.35 -3.98
C SER A 204 21.22 -4.08 -3.31
N ALA A 205 22.50 -3.81 -3.49
CA ALA A 205 23.11 -2.54 -3.05
C ALA A 205 22.54 -1.30 -3.74
N ALA A 206 21.82 -1.48 -4.85
CA ALA A 206 21.13 -0.42 -5.57
C ALA A 206 19.72 -0.11 -5.03
N ALA A 207 19.18 -0.92 -4.11
CA ALA A 207 17.97 -0.57 -3.38
C ALA A 207 18.26 0.68 -2.54
N ARG A 208 17.41 1.71 -2.69
CA ARG A 208 17.51 2.99 -2.00
C ARG A 208 16.16 3.33 -1.41
N ILE A 209 16.15 4.26 -0.46
CA ILE A 209 14.91 4.90 0.02
C ILE A 209 14.10 5.32 -1.20
N TRP A 210 12.90 4.78 -1.31
CA TRP A 210 12.05 4.90 -2.48
C TRP A 210 10.85 5.77 -2.16
N ASN A 211 10.52 6.67 -3.08
CA ASN A 211 9.27 7.41 -2.99
C ASN A 211 8.17 6.48 -3.49
N LEU A 212 7.37 5.89 -2.58
CA LEU A 212 6.26 4.99 -2.93
C LEU A 212 5.43 5.62 -4.07
N ARG A 213 5.56 5.07 -5.29
CA ARG A 213 4.86 5.46 -6.51
C ARG A 213 5.00 4.32 -7.52
N VAL A 214 4.01 4.18 -8.40
CA VAL A 214 4.05 3.24 -9.53
C VAL A 214 4.57 4.00 -10.75
N GLY A 215 5.87 3.85 -11.02
CA GLY A 215 6.54 4.54 -12.15
C GLY A 215 7.32 5.79 -11.74
N ARG A 216 7.73 6.58 -12.74
CA ARG A 216 8.45 7.85 -12.57
C ARG A 216 7.51 9.04 -12.56
#